data_AF-A0A3S5ISE8-F1
#
_entry.id   AF-A0A3S5ISE8-F1
#
_cell.length_a   1.000
_cell.length_b   1.000
_cell.length_c   1.000
_cell.angle_alpha   90.00
_cell.angle_beta   90.00
_cell.angle_gamma   90.00
#
_symmetry.space_group_name_H-M   'P 1'
#
loop_
_entity.id
_entity.type
_entity.pdbx_description
1 polymer ?
#
loop_
_entity_poly.entity_id
_entity_poly.type
_entity_poly.pdbx_seq_one_letter_code
_entity_poly.pdbx_strand_id
1 'polypeptide(L)'
;MSELLTVQEVDPWLQFNPYIVSGYRPRMTICGALRSFFTWHNESFNVWTHAIAACFVFYLMLFPPTMDAATTTTVGASSADGVAATSVVLPLYERRWLGTSSEHHIGASSTTAFRITCLVFLAIFICSVVYHLFIPCSTSELSYRRLLNCDVFGVVLCITATSWSFLYRGNACSAEWTSHAGLGAVLLSGLFVLYCVLFNASCGALGRLKAIGFHCALRLSVLLWIELPKVQSQGYHQAFYYHAMSYMFISLGGVMGGFRFPERQLRRATQPLPASSSLLATAVSRFWGWVGRFLVSNEELDYMWNSHTLWHYCIVLSATMMLFAFYYDVEEFELARC
;
A
#
# COMPACT_ATOMS: atom_id res chain seq x y z
N MET A 1 -9.06 12.94 30.75
CA MET A 1 -8.16 12.37 29.72
C MET A 1 -6.83 12.18 30.39
N SER A 2 -6.18 11.02 30.23
CA SER A 2 -4.81 10.84 30.72
C SER A 2 -3.88 11.79 29.98
N GLU A 3 -2.96 12.41 30.70
CA GLU A 3 -1.94 13.30 30.15
C GLU A 3 -1.07 12.54 29.12
N LEU A 4 -0.73 13.19 28.01
CA LEU A 4 0.17 12.63 27.00
C LEU A 4 1.61 12.72 27.49
N LEU A 5 2.41 11.72 27.16
CA LEU A 5 3.78 11.56 27.59
C LEU A 5 4.77 12.12 26.57
N THR A 6 5.94 12.46 27.08
CA THR A 6 7.16 12.73 26.31
C THR A 6 7.88 11.43 25.95
N VAL A 7 8.79 11.51 24.96
CA VAL A 7 9.57 10.33 24.51
C VAL A 7 10.47 9.75 25.61
N GLN A 8 10.87 10.54 26.62
CA GLN A 8 11.68 10.06 27.74
C GLN A 8 10.86 9.27 28.78
N GLU A 9 9.54 9.49 28.83
CA GLU A 9 8.64 8.88 29.80
C GLU A 9 8.08 7.53 29.35
N VAL A 10 8.19 7.21 28.05
CA VAL A 10 7.77 5.91 27.51
C VAL A 10 8.84 4.83 27.64
N ASP A 11 8.42 3.58 27.53
CA ASP A 11 9.31 2.43 27.58
C ASP A 11 10.43 2.50 26.51
N PRO A 12 11.67 2.05 26.81
CA PRO A 12 12.82 2.18 25.89
C PRO A 12 12.60 1.61 24.48
N TRP A 13 11.83 0.53 24.34
CA TRP A 13 11.54 -0.08 23.04
C TRP A 13 10.60 0.76 22.14
N LEU A 14 9.96 1.80 22.70
CA LEU A 14 9.13 2.76 21.96
C LEU A 14 9.93 4.02 21.55
N GLN A 15 11.14 4.20 22.05
CA GLN A 15 11.99 5.37 21.80
C GLN A 15 12.80 5.26 20.48
N PHE A 16 12.23 4.68 19.43
CA PHE A 16 12.97 4.41 18.19
C PHE A 16 13.24 5.68 17.36
N ASN A 17 12.41 6.72 17.47
CA ASN A 17 12.59 8.00 16.78
C ASN A 17 12.79 9.15 17.80
N PRO A 18 14.03 9.62 18.02
CA PRO A 18 14.32 10.67 19.01
C PRO A 18 13.87 12.07 18.56
N TYR A 19 13.37 12.23 17.33
CA TYR A 19 12.91 13.51 16.79
C TYR A 19 11.43 13.78 17.07
N ILE A 20 10.69 12.75 17.50
CA ILE A 20 9.31 12.86 17.99
C ILE A 20 9.40 12.92 19.51
N VAL A 21 9.05 14.08 20.09
CA VAL A 21 9.40 14.34 21.49
C VAL A 21 8.20 14.27 22.43
N SER A 22 6.98 14.39 21.92
CA SER A 22 5.75 14.44 22.70
C SER A 22 4.58 13.72 22.03
N GLY A 23 3.43 13.71 22.69
CA GLY A 23 2.17 13.17 22.15
C GLY A 23 2.00 11.66 22.36
N TYR A 24 2.88 11.02 23.13
CA TYR A 24 2.81 9.58 23.38
C TYR A 24 1.68 9.24 24.34
N ARG A 25 1.02 8.11 24.10
CA ARG A 25 -0.04 7.63 25.00
C ARG A 25 0.57 6.88 26.19
N PRO A 26 0.06 7.09 27.43
CA PRO A 26 0.45 6.27 28.57
C PRO A 26 -0.11 4.85 28.43
N ARG A 27 0.45 3.91 29.20
CA ARG A 27 -0.06 2.53 29.21
C ARG A 27 -1.55 2.50 29.57
N MET A 28 -2.34 1.73 28.82
CA MET A 28 -3.79 1.69 28.99
C MET A 28 -4.39 0.33 28.66
N THR A 29 -5.63 0.12 29.12
CA THR A 29 -6.41 -1.08 28.79
C THR A 29 -6.86 -1.06 27.33
N ILE A 30 -7.28 -2.21 26.81
CA ILE A 30 -7.85 -2.35 25.45
C ILE A 30 -9.02 -1.37 25.24
N CYS A 31 -9.91 -1.21 26.23
CA CYS A 31 -11.01 -0.25 26.15
C CYS A 31 -10.50 1.20 26.11
N GLY A 32 -9.45 1.51 26.87
CA GLY A 32 -8.77 2.81 26.80
C GLY A 32 -8.18 3.07 25.41
N ALA A 33 -7.51 2.08 24.82
CA ALA A 33 -6.95 2.18 23.48
C ALA A 33 -8.04 2.39 22.42
N LEU A 34 -9.14 1.64 22.47
CA LEU A 34 -10.29 1.86 21.58
C LEU A 34 -10.87 3.27 21.70
N ARG A 35 -11.01 3.80 22.92
CA ARG A 35 -11.46 5.18 23.15
C ARG A 35 -10.46 6.21 22.61
N SER A 36 -9.16 5.91 22.67
CA SER A 36 -8.10 6.80 22.16
C SER A 36 -8.16 7.02 20.65
N PHE A 37 -8.88 6.16 19.90
CA PHE A 37 -9.17 6.39 18.49
C PHE A 37 -9.77 7.78 18.24
N PHE A 38 -10.59 8.31 19.15
CA PHE A 38 -11.21 9.63 19.01
C PHE A 38 -10.44 10.75 19.72
N THR A 39 -9.16 10.53 20.02
CA THR A 39 -8.31 11.49 20.72
C THR A 39 -7.08 11.85 19.89
N TRP A 40 -6.47 12.99 20.19
CA TRP A 40 -5.29 13.49 19.51
C TRP A 40 -4.02 13.00 20.21
N HIS A 41 -3.17 12.28 19.49
CA HIS A 41 -1.91 11.71 19.96
C HIS A 41 -0.98 11.45 18.78
N ASN A 42 0.29 11.15 19.04
CA ASN A 42 1.32 10.98 18.01
C ASN A 42 1.02 9.84 17.00
N GLU A 43 0.19 8.88 17.38
CA GLU A 43 -0.27 7.80 16.51
C GLU A 43 -1.62 8.05 15.80
N SER A 44 -2.28 9.22 15.99
CA SER A 44 -3.67 9.42 15.53
C SER A 44 -3.79 9.30 14.02
N PHE A 45 -2.95 10.00 13.25
CA PHE A 45 -2.99 9.94 11.79
C PHE A 45 -2.53 8.60 11.23
N ASN A 46 -1.62 7.91 11.91
CA ASN A 46 -1.19 6.55 11.54
C ASN A 46 -2.39 5.60 11.60
N VAL A 47 -3.21 5.71 12.66
CA VAL A 47 -4.45 4.94 12.82
C VAL A 47 -5.52 5.39 11.81
N TRP A 48 -5.83 6.68 11.74
CA TRP A 48 -6.98 7.18 10.98
C TRP A 48 -6.82 6.99 9.47
N THR A 49 -5.63 7.23 8.92
CA THR A 49 -5.44 7.09 7.48
C THR A 49 -5.60 5.65 7.01
N HIS A 50 -5.06 4.70 7.75
CA HIS A 50 -5.25 3.28 7.45
C HIS A 50 -6.68 2.79 7.76
N ALA A 51 -7.35 3.33 8.79
CA ALA A 51 -8.75 3.02 9.05
C ALA A 51 -9.68 3.50 7.92
N ILE A 52 -9.47 4.73 7.43
CA ILE A 52 -10.21 5.29 6.29
C ILE A 52 -9.95 4.47 5.03
N ALA A 53 -8.69 4.11 4.77
CA ALA A 53 -8.33 3.25 3.64
C ALA A 53 -8.98 1.86 3.74
N ALA A 54 -9.01 1.26 4.94
CA ALA A 54 -9.71 0.00 5.19
C ALA A 54 -11.21 0.12 4.87
N CYS A 55 -11.88 1.19 5.32
CA CYS A 55 -13.28 1.43 4.99
C CYS A 55 -13.52 1.60 3.49
N PHE A 56 -12.64 2.34 2.80
CA PHE A 56 -12.73 2.54 1.36
C PHE A 56 -12.54 1.23 0.58
N VAL A 57 -11.53 0.43 0.93
CA VAL A 57 -11.30 -0.88 0.30
C VAL A 57 -12.43 -1.86 0.62
N PHE A 58 -12.98 -1.83 1.83
CA PHE A 58 -14.15 -2.63 2.19
C PHE A 58 -15.38 -2.23 1.36
N TYR A 59 -15.60 -0.92 1.15
CA TYR A 59 -16.63 -0.44 0.24
C TYR A 59 -16.42 -0.98 -1.18
N LEU A 60 -15.21 -0.88 -1.74
CA LEU A 60 -14.90 -1.43 -3.07
C LEU A 60 -15.08 -2.96 -3.13
N MET A 61 -14.81 -3.68 -2.04
CA MET A 61 -15.05 -5.12 -1.98
C MET A 61 -16.55 -5.45 -2.08
N LEU A 62 -17.42 -4.68 -1.41
CA LEU A 62 -18.87 -4.86 -1.46
C LEU A 62 -19.47 -4.39 -2.79
N PHE A 63 -18.96 -3.28 -3.31
CA PHE A 63 -19.39 -2.62 -4.54
C PHE A 63 -18.22 -2.53 -5.52
N PRO A 64 -17.78 -3.66 -6.09
CA PRO A 64 -16.71 -3.63 -7.08
C PRO A 64 -17.18 -2.79 -8.29
N PRO A 65 -16.26 -2.04 -8.93
CA PRO A 65 -16.58 -1.38 -10.19
C PRO A 65 -17.12 -2.41 -11.18
N THR A 66 -18.01 -1.99 -12.09
CA THR A 66 -18.56 -2.88 -13.11
C THR A 66 -17.44 -3.36 -14.02
N MET A 67 -16.87 -4.52 -13.69
CA MET A 67 -15.92 -5.27 -14.51
C MET A 67 -16.64 -6.14 -15.55
N ASP A 68 -17.98 -6.20 -15.47
CA ASP A 68 -18.84 -6.93 -16.39
C ASP A 68 -19.47 -5.90 -17.36
N ALA A 69 -19.15 -6.04 -18.65
CA ALA A 69 -19.47 -5.05 -19.69
C ALA A 69 -20.95 -4.65 -19.77
N ALA A 70 -21.19 -3.35 -19.90
CA ALA A 70 -22.49 -2.72 -20.04
C ALA A 70 -23.26 -3.20 -21.29
N THR A 71 -24.57 -3.46 -21.10
CA THR A 71 -25.52 -3.78 -22.17
C THR A 71 -25.63 -2.59 -23.13
N THR A 72 -25.12 -2.72 -24.36
CA THR A 72 -25.19 -1.65 -25.36
C THR A 72 -26.44 -1.83 -26.23
N THR A 73 -27.31 -0.82 -26.29
CA THR A 73 -28.50 -0.80 -27.15
C THR A 73 -28.11 -0.26 -28.53
N THR A 74 -28.17 -1.09 -29.58
CA THR A 74 -27.98 -0.65 -30.96
C THR A 74 -29.31 -0.31 -31.60
N VAL A 75 -29.47 0.94 -32.07
CA VAL A 75 -30.63 1.38 -32.87
C VAL A 75 -30.33 1.09 -34.33
N GLY A 76 -30.96 0.06 -34.90
CA GLY A 76 -30.86 -0.25 -36.32
C GLY A 76 -31.78 0.64 -37.15
N ALA A 77 -31.24 1.25 -38.21
CA ALA A 77 -32.05 1.90 -39.24
C ALA A 77 -32.76 0.83 -40.10
N SER A 78 -34.08 0.96 -40.31
CA SER A 78 -34.73 0.31 -41.45
C SER A 78 -35.83 1.17 -42.05
N SER A 79 -35.96 0.99 -43.36
CA SER A 79 -36.83 1.65 -44.33
C SER A 79 -38.33 1.57 -44.02
N ALA A 80 -39.02 2.63 -44.40
CA ALA A 80 -40.46 2.76 -44.72
C ALA A 80 -41.38 1.57 -44.37
N ASP A 81 -41.67 1.38 -43.09
CA ASP A 81 -43.03 1.20 -42.54
C ASP A 81 -42.91 0.83 -41.05
N GLY A 82 -43.40 1.73 -40.18
CA GLY A 82 -43.61 1.48 -38.74
C GLY A 82 -42.35 1.31 -37.87
N VAL A 83 -42.00 2.35 -37.11
CA VAL A 83 -40.93 2.28 -36.08
C VAL A 83 -41.39 1.40 -34.92
N ALA A 84 -40.92 0.15 -34.90
CA ALA A 84 -40.86 -0.66 -33.69
C ALA A 84 -39.39 -0.74 -33.26
N ALA A 85 -39.06 -0.15 -32.11
CA ALA A 85 -37.75 -0.34 -31.48
C ALA A 85 -37.66 -1.79 -30.96
N THR A 86 -37.18 -2.70 -31.80
CA THR A 86 -36.80 -4.04 -31.37
C THR A 86 -35.43 -3.94 -30.68
N SER A 87 -35.43 -3.97 -29.34
CA SER A 87 -34.23 -4.27 -28.57
C SER A 87 -33.80 -5.70 -28.89
N VAL A 88 -32.98 -5.87 -29.91
CA VAL A 88 -32.34 -7.15 -30.17
C VAL A 88 -31.26 -7.31 -29.11
N VAL A 89 -31.61 -8.02 -28.03
CA VAL A 89 -30.62 -8.61 -27.14
C VAL A 89 -29.90 -9.66 -27.98
N LEU A 90 -28.80 -9.28 -28.61
CA LEU A 90 -27.84 -10.27 -29.08
C LEU A 90 -27.43 -11.05 -27.84
N PRO A 91 -27.74 -12.36 -27.74
CA PRO A 91 -27.31 -13.11 -26.59
C PRO A 91 -25.78 -13.11 -26.62
N LEU A 92 -25.18 -13.02 -25.43
CA LEU A 92 -23.74 -13.21 -25.18
C LEU A 92 -23.11 -14.42 -25.91
N TYR A 93 -23.93 -15.32 -26.47
CA TYR A 93 -23.53 -16.55 -27.16
C TYR A 93 -22.77 -16.33 -28.48
N GLU A 94 -23.01 -15.26 -29.24
CA GLU A 94 -22.16 -14.98 -30.43
C GLU A 94 -20.80 -14.37 -30.05
N ARG A 95 -20.61 -13.96 -28.79
CA ARG A 95 -19.30 -13.63 -28.21
C ARG A 95 -18.64 -14.81 -27.48
N ARG A 96 -19.30 -15.99 -27.44
CA ARG A 96 -18.95 -17.13 -26.57
C ARG A 96 -18.17 -18.26 -27.26
N TRP A 97 -17.72 -18.13 -28.51
CA TRP A 97 -17.07 -19.24 -29.21
C TRP A 97 -15.80 -18.86 -29.97
N LEU A 98 -14.71 -18.66 -29.23
CA LEU A 98 -13.34 -18.95 -29.69
C LEU A 98 -12.35 -19.21 -28.53
N GLY A 99 -12.84 -19.68 -27.38
CA GLY A 99 -12.01 -20.10 -26.25
C GLY A 99 -12.73 -21.20 -25.48
N THR A 100 -12.30 -22.44 -25.69
CA THR A 100 -12.76 -23.58 -24.91
C THR A 100 -12.52 -23.34 -23.42
N SER A 101 -13.52 -23.73 -22.64
CA SER A 101 -13.72 -23.64 -21.20
C SER A 101 -12.64 -24.31 -20.31
N SER A 102 -11.35 -24.02 -20.52
CA SER A 102 -10.26 -24.47 -19.66
C SER A 102 -9.15 -23.44 -19.41
N GLU A 103 -9.24 -22.21 -19.92
CA GLU A 103 -8.14 -21.22 -19.83
C GLU A 103 -8.37 -20.11 -18.78
N HIS A 104 -9.22 -20.35 -17.79
CA HIS A 104 -9.12 -19.65 -16.52
C HIS A 104 -8.32 -20.54 -15.57
N HIS A 105 -6.99 -20.45 -15.62
CA HIS A 105 -6.08 -21.28 -14.82
C HIS A 105 -6.26 -21.14 -13.28
N ILE A 106 -7.16 -20.24 -12.81
CA ILE A 106 -7.60 -20.10 -11.41
C ILE A 106 -9.14 -20.10 -11.25
N GLY A 107 -9.93 -20.22 -12.32
CA GLY A 107 -11.40 -20.37 -12.27
C GLY A 107 -12.22 -19.21 -11.66
N ALA A 108 -11.59 -18.12 -11.22
CA ALA A 108 -12.26 -16.99 -10.58
C ALA A 108 -12.70 -15.93 -11.60
N SER A 109 -13.95 -15.47 -11.51
CA SER A 109 -14.46 -14.31 -12.27
C SER A 109 -13.67 -13.03 -11.97
N SER A 110 -13.63 -12.08 -12.90
CA SER A 110 -13.00 -10.76 -12.72
C SER A 110 -13.48 -10.03 -11.45
N THR A 111 -14.77 -10.15 -11.15
CA THR A 111 -15.37 -9.61 -9.92
C THR A 111 -14.87 -10.34 -8.66
N THR A 112 -14.78 -11.67 -8.69
CA THR A 112 -14.21 -12.46 -7.58
C THR A 112 -12.74 -12.11 -7.36
N ALA A 113 -12.00 -11.95 -8.44
CA ALA A 113 -10.60 -11.55 -8.44
C ALA A 113 -10.40 -10.21 -7.73
N PHE A 114 -11.16 -9.19 -8.14
CA PHE A 114 -11.12 -7.86 -7.52
C PHE A 114 -11.43 -7.92 -6.02
N ARG A 115 -12.44 -8.70 -5.61
CA ARG A 115 -12.81 -8.87 -4.21
C ARG A 115 -11.70 -9.51 -3.37
N ILE A 116 -11.05 -10.55 -3.89
CA ILE A 116 -9.92 -11.21 -3.21
C ILE A 116 -8.76 -10.22 -3.05
N THR A 117 -8.45 -9.44 -4.08
CA THR A 117 -7.43 -8.38 -4.00
C THR A 117 -7.79 -7.33 -2.94
N CYS A 118 -9.05 -6.90 -2.89
CA CYS A 118 -9.53 -5.99 -1.84
C CYS A 118 -9.40 -6.60 -0.44
N LEU A 119 -9.69 -7.90 -0.26
CA LEU A 119 -9.53 -8.58 1.02
C LEU A 119 -8.06 -8.55 1.50
N VAL A 120 -7.11 -8.73 0.58
CA VAL A 120 -5.68 -8.62 0.89
C VAL A 120 -5.31 -7.20 1.33
N PHE A 121 -5.80 -6.17 0.62
CA PHE A 121 -5.59 -4.77 1.02
C PHE A 121 -6.26 -4.43 2.36
N LEU A 122 -7.43 -4.99 2.63
CA LEU A 122 -8.10 -4.83 3.90
C LEU A 122 -7.26 -5.41 5.04
N ALA A 123 -6.64 -6.57 4.83
CA ALA A 123 -5.79 -7.21 5.83
C ALA A 123 -4.57 -6.34 6.22
N ILE A 124 -3.84 -5.76 5.25
CA ILE A 124 -2.71 -4.87 5.57
C ILE A 124 -3.15 -3.64 6.38
N PHE A 125 -4.27 -3.00 6.01
CA PHE A 125 -4.76 -1.84 6.75
C PHE A 125 -5.24 -2.20 8.16
N ILE A 126 -5.95 -3.33 8.33
CA ILE A 126 -6.38 -3.80 9.65
C ILE A 126 -5.18 -4.13 10.54
N CYS A 127 -4.20 -4.89 10.03
CA CYS A 127 -2.98 -5.22 10.78
C CYS A 127 -2.27 -3.95 11.28
N SER A 128 -2.21 -2.93 10.43
CA SER A 128 -1.59 -1.66 10.77
C SER A 128 -2.38 -0.83 11.79
N VAL A 129 -3.72 -0.74 11.64
CA VAL A 129 -4.60 -0.10 12.62
C VAL A 129 -4.50 -0.79 13.98
N VAL A 130 -4.52 -2.13 13.99
CA VAL A 130 -4.37 -2.93 15.21
C VAL A 130 -3.03 -2.64 15.88
N TYR A 131 -1.94 -2.56 15.11
CA TYR A 131 -0.65 -2.17 15.67
C TYR A 131 -0.69 -0.78 16.29
N HIS A 132 -0.96 0.26 15.49
CA HIS A 132 -0.90 1.63 15.96
C HIS A 132 -1.89 1.92 17.09
N LEU A 133 -3.08 1.32 17.08
CA LEU A 133 -4.07 1.57 18.12
C LEU A 133 -3.69 0.92 19.46
N PHE A 134 -3.13 -0.30 19.45
CA PHE A 134 -2.90 -1.12 20.65
C PHE A 134 -1.47 -1.13 21.18
N ILE A 135 -0.51 -0.39 20.59
CA ILE A 135 0.85 -0.20 21.16
C ILE A 135 0.80 0.12 22.68
N PRO A 136 -0.05 1.04 23.18
CA PRO A 136 -0.09 1.39 24.61
C PRO A 136 -0.59 0.26 25.53
N CYS A 137 -1.16 -0.81 24.98
CA CYS A 137 -1.59 -1.98 25.76
C CYS A 137 -0.44 -2.97 26.01
N SER A 138 0.72 -2.78 25.36
CA SER A 138 1.88 -3.65 25.55
C SER A 138 2.48 -3.48 26.95
N THR A 139 2.67 -4.59 27.66
CA THR A 139 3.25 -4.62 29.01
C THR A 139 4.72 -5.02 29.02
N SER A 140 5.21 -5.54 27.90
CA SER A 140 6.58 -6.00 27.70
C SER A 140 7.01 -5.80 26.25
N GLU A 141 8.32 -5.73 26.03
CA GLU A 141 8.90 -5.65 24.68
C GLU A 141 8.46 -6.81 23.78
N LEU A 142 8.29 -8.02 24.35
CA LEU A 142 7.82 -9.18 23.58
C LEU A 142 6.40 -8.97 23.05
N SER A 143 5.49 -8.43 23.87
CA SER A 143 4.12 -8.12 23.44
C SER A 143 4.11 -7.04 22.35
N TYR A 144 4.92 -5.99 22.50
CA TYR A 144 5.12 -4.96 21.48
C TYR A 144 5.65 -5.55 20.17
N ARG A 145 6.69 -6.39 20.22
CA ARG A 145 7.27 -7.04 19.03
C ARG A 145 6.27 -7.93 18.30
N ARG A 146 5.41 -8.66 19.02
CA ARG A 146 4.34 -9.46 18.39
C ARG A 146 3.35 -8.60 17.62
N LEU A 147 2.97 -7.46 18.19
CA LEU A 147 2.06 -6.52 17.56
C LEU A 147 2.70 -5.88 16.31
N LEU A 148 3.96 -5.45 16.42
CA LEU A 148 4.74 -4.97 15.27
C LEU A 148 4.86 -6.03 14.17
N ASN A 149 5.11 -7.28 14.54
CA ASN A 149 5.21 -8.39 13.60
C ASN A 149 3.89 -8.65 12.87
N CYS A 150 2.73 -8.35 13.47
CA CYS A 150 1.43 -8.43 12.81
C CYS A 150 1.30 -7.40 11.68
N ASP A 151 1.72 -6.15 11.91
CA ASP A 151 1.74 -5.10 10.89
C ASP A 151 2.67 -5.48 9.73
N VAL A 152 3.90 -5.90 10.04
CA VAL A 152 4.87 -6.30 9.01
C VAL A 152 4.42 -7.56 8.25
N PHE A 153 3.77 -8.51 8.93
CA PHE A 153 3.15 -9.66 8.26
C PHE A 153 2.12 -9.21 7.22
N GLY A 154 1.25 -8.25 7.57
CA GLY A 154 0.29 -7.66 6.64
C GLY A 154 0.97 -7.06 5.40
N VAL A 155 2.09 -6.34 5.58
CA VAL A 155 2.87 -5.78 4.47
C VAL A 155 3.42 -6.86 3.54
N VAL A 156 4.11 -7.87 4.08
CA VAL A 156 4.73 -8.95 3.28
C VAL A 156 3.65 -9.77 2.57
N LEU A 157 2.55 -10.09 3.26
CA LEU A 157 1.41 -10.78 2.69
C LEU A 157 0.82 -9.99 1.53
N CYS A 158 0.62 -8.68 1.68
CA CYS A 158 0.05 -7.84 0.62
C CYS A 158 0.95 -7.78 -0.61
N ILE A 159 2.26 -7.56 -0.46
CA ILE A 159 3.21 -7.51 -1.58
C ILE A 159 3.21 -8.85 -2.32
N THR A 160 3.26 -9.96 -1.58
CA THR A 160 3.26 -11.31 -2.15
C THR A 160 1.95 -11.59 -2.87
N ALA A 161 0.82 -11.48 -2.16
CA ALA A 161 -0.47 -11.91 -2.65
C ALA A 161 -0.96 -11.08 -3.82
N THR A 162 -0.73 -9.75 -3.85
CA THR A 162 -1.15 -8.88 -4.98
C THR A 162 -0.40 -9.14 -6.28
N SER A 163 0.72 -9.88 -6.25
CA SER A 163 1.50 -10.19 -7.46
C SER A 163 0.76 -11.10 -8.45
N TRP A 164 -0.25 -11.82 -7.97
CA TRP A 164 -1.08 -12.68 -8.80
C TRP A 164 -1.75 -11.94 -9.96
N SER A 165 -2.05 -10.64 -9.78
CA SER A 165 -2.74 -9.81 -10.77
C SER A 165 -1.97 -9.72 -12.07
N PHE A 166 -0.79 -9.10 -12.05
CA PHE A 166 0.02 -8.96 -13.26
C PHE A 166 0.55 -10.32 -13.74
N LEU A 167 0.73 -11.32 -12.86
CA LEU A 167 1.20 -12.65 -13.27
C LEU A 167 0.19 -13.40 -14.14
N TYR A 168 -1.11 -13.33 -13.82
CA TYR A 168 -2.14 -14.12 -14.52
C TYR A 168 -3.11 -13.29 -15.36
N ARG A 169 -3.21 -11.99 -15.09
CA ARG A 169 -4.03 -11.03 -15.84
C ARG A 169 -3.18 -9.95 -16.52
N GLY A 170 -1.90 -9.83 -16.18
CA GLY A 170 -1.06 -8.77 -16.75
C GLY A 170 -0.68 -8.95 -18.22
N ASN A 171 -0.61 -10.20 -18.71
CA ASN A 171 -0.25 -10.48 -20.11
C ASN A 171 -0.92 -11.77 -20.63
N ALA A 172 -2.00 -11.62 -21.41
CA ALA A 172 -2.75 -12.75 -21.97
C ALA A 172 -1.94 -13.61 -22.95
N CYS A 173 -0.90 -13.05 -23.57
CA CYS A 173 -0.12 -13.74 -24.61
C CYS A 173 1.16 -14.41 -24.08
N SER A 174 1.47 -14.27 -22.78
CA SER A 174 2.57 -15.02 -22.15
C SER A 174 2.04 -16.25 -21.42
N ALA A 175 2.54 -17.42 -21.82
CA ALA A 175 2.06 -18.73 -21.38
C ALA A 175 2.37 -19.05 -19.91
N GLU A 176 1.58 -19.97 -19.34
CA GLU A 176 1.56 -20.46 -17.96
C GLU A 176 2.93 -20.54 -17.26
N TRP A 177 3.97 -21.07 -17.92
CA TRP A 177 5.27 -21.30 -17.28
C TRP A 177 5.91 -20.03 -16.73
N THR A 178 5.87 -18.91 -17.47
CA THR A 178 6.47 -17.65 -17.00
C THR A 178 5.73 -17.10 -15.79
N SER A 179 4.41 -17.20 -15.79
CA SER A 179 3.55 -16.77 -14.68
C SER A 179 3.76 -17.63 -13.44
N HIS A 180 3.84 -18.96 -13.59
CA HIS A 180 4.12 -19.87 -12.47
C HIS A 180 5.53 -19.69 -11.91
N ALA A 181 6.54 -19.49 -12.76
CA ALA A 181 7.91 -19.23 -12.33
C ALA A 181 8.00 -17.91 -11.54
N GLY A 182 7.36 -16.84 -12.05
CA GLY A 182 7.26 -15.56 -11.36
C GLY A 182 6.52 -15.67 -10.02
N LEU A 183 5.40 -16.39 -9.98
CA LEU A 183 4.64 -16.66 -8.76
C LEU A 183 5.51 -17.41 -7.73
N GLY A 184 6.19 -18.49 -8.17
CA GLY A 184 7.09 -19.27 -7.32
C GLY A 184 8.21 -18.43 -6.73
N ALA A 185 8.84 -17.57 -7.54
CA ALA A 185 9.89 -16.67 -7.06
C ALA A 185 9.39 -15.68 -6.00
N VAL A 186 8.24 -15.06 -6.23
CA VAL A 186 7.63 -14.11 -5.29
C VAL A 186 7.18 -14.82 -4.01
N LEU A 187 6.55 -16.00 -4.11
CA LEU A 187 6.12 -16.78 -2.94
C LEU A 187 7.30 -17.24 -2.07
N LEU A 188 8.34 -17.81 -2.69
CA LEU A 188 9.53 -18.25 -1.97
C LEU A 188 10.23 -17.07 -1.28
N SER A 189 10.34 -15.93 -1.98
CA SER A 189 10.87 -14.70 -1.39
C SER A 189 10.00 -14.20 -0.23
N GLY A 190 8.68 -14.20 -0.37
CA GLY A 190 7.74 -13.78 0.66
C GLY A 190 7.84 -14.66 1.92
N LEU A 191 7.89 -15.98 1.75
CA LEU A 191 8.09 -16.93 2.85
C LEU A 191 9.44 -16.74 3.55
N PHE A 192 10.51 -16.53 2.78
CA PHE A 192 11.83 -16.26 3.32
C PHE A 192 11.86 -14.95 4.13
N VAL A 193 11.33 -13.86 3.58
CA VAL A 193 11.25 -12.58 4.30
C VAL A 193 10.39 -12.71 5.54
N LEU A 194 9.28 -13.43 5.47
CA LEU A 194 8.42 -13.65 6.62
C LEU A 194 9.14 -14.43 7.72
N TYR A 195 9.90 -15.47 7.35
CA TYR A 195 10.75 -16.18 8.30
C TYR A 195 11.78 -15.25 8.96
N CYS A 196 12.46 -14.42 8.17
CA CYS A 196 13.44 -13.46 8.68
C CYS A 196 12.82 -12.39 9.58
N VAL A 197 11.60 -11.92 9.31
CA VAL A 197 10.95 -10.88 10.11
C VAL A 197 10.36 -11.47 11.40
N LEU A 198 9.68 -12.62 11.31
CA LEU A 198 8.92 -13.18 12.43
C LEU A 198 9.80 -13.93 13.43
N PHE A 199 10.79 -14.69 12.94
CA PHE A 199 11.51 -15.66 13.77
C PHE A 199 12.98 -15.32 13.98
N ASN A 200 13.58 -14.48 13.13
CA ASN A 200 14.97 -14.10 13.29
C ASN A 200 15.12 -12.86 14.19
N ALA A 201 15.35 -13.10 15.48
CA ALA A 201 15.52 -12.05 16.50
C ALA A 201 16.68 -11.08 16.22
N SER A 202 17.64 -11.44 15.36
CA SER A 202 18.73 -10.57 14.91
C SER A 202 18.29 -9.53 13.86
N CYS A 203 17.07 -9.65 13.34
CA CYS A 203 16.52 -8.75 12.34
C CYS A 203 15.99 -7.46 12.99
N GLY A 204 16.91 -6.54 13.31
CA GLY A 204 16.57 -5.17 13.72
C GLY A 204 15.83 -4.39 12.62
N ALA A 205 15.48 -3.13 12.87
CA ALA A 205 14.73 -2.31 11.91
C ALA A 205 15.39 -2.23 10.51
N LEU A 206 16.71 -2.09 10.46
CA LEU A 206 17.48 -2.08 9.20
C LEU A 206 17.48 -3.43 8.48
N GLY A 207 17.48 -4.53 9.23
CA GLY A 207 17.38 -5.89 8.67
C GLY A 207 16.03 -6.09 7.99
N ARG A 208 14.95 -5.67 8.67
CA ARG A 208 13.58 -5.71 8.11
C ARG A 208 13.46 -4.86 6.85
N LEU A 209 14.01 -3.65 6.86
CA LEU A 209 14.03 -2.77 5.69
C LEU A 209 14.72 -3.44 4.49
N LYS A 210 15.88 -4.07 4.70
CA LYS A 210 16.61 -4.79 3.63
C LYS A 210 15.82 -5.98 3.10
N ALA A 211 15.23 -6.79 3.99
CA ALA A 211 14.47 -7.98 3.59
C ALA A 211 13.22 -7.61 2.79
N ILE A 212 12.41 -6.67 3.29
CA ILE A 212 11.21 -6.18 2.60
C ILE A 212 11.60 -5.46 1.31
N GLY A 213 12.65 -4.63 1.33
CA GLY A 213 13.16 -3.93 0.15
C GLY A 213 13.60 -4.88 -0.96
N PHE A 214 14.29 -5.98 -0.60
CA PHE A 214 14.64 -7.04 -1.56
C PHE A 214 13.39 -7.67 -2.18
N HIS A 215 12.38 -7.99 -1.38
CA HIS A 215 11.13 -8.58 -1.87
C HIS A 215 10.36 -7.61 -2.80
N CYS A 216 10.30 -6.32 -2.47
CA CYS A 216 9.74 -5.29 -3.34
C CYS A 216 10.50 -5.19 -4.67
N ALA A 217 11.84 -5.21 -4.64
CA ALA A 217 12.67 -5.14 -5.83
C ALA A 217 12.52 -6.38 -6.72
N LEU A 218 12.48 -7.58 -6.13
CA LEU A 218 12.20 -8.81 -6.86
C LEU A 218 10.84 -8.74 -7.55
N ARG A 219 9.78 -8.32 -6.81
CA ARG A 219 8.44 -8.16 -7.38
C ARG A 219 8.44 -7.16 -8.54
N LEU A 220 9.19 -6.05 -8.44
CA LEU A 220 9.31 -5.07 -9.53
C LEU A 220 9.97 -5.68 -10.76
N SER A 221 11.04 -6.46 -10.57
CA SER A 221 11.70 -7.16 -11.67
C SER A 221 10.78 -8.15 -12.37
N VAL A 222 9.98 -8.92 -11.62
CA VAL A 222 9.00 -9.85 -12.19
C VAL A 222 7.88 -9.09 -12.91
N LEU A 223 7.41 -7.98 -12.36
CA LEU A 223 6.43 -7.12 -13.02
C LEU A 223 6.95 -6.60 -14.36
N LEU A 224 8.19 -6.06 -14.38
CA LEU A 224 8.82 -5.58 -15.60
C LEU A 224 9.01 -6.69 -16.63
N TRP A 225 9.33 -7.90 -16.18
CA TRP A 225 9.43 -9.07 -17.07
C TRP A 225 8.10 -9.36 -17.77
N ILE A 226 6.98 -9.30 -17.05
CA ILE A 226 5.66 -9.70 -17.58
C ILE A 226 4.99 -8.58 -18.39
N GLU A 227 5.00 -7.36 -17.85
CA GLU A 227 4.25 -6.21 -18.40
C GLU A 227 4.97 -5.55 -19.58
N LEU A 228 6.31 -5.45 -19.55
CA LEU A 228 7.04 -4.70 -20.57
C LEU A 228 6.89 -5.30 -21.99
N PRO A 229 6.94 -6.64 -22.18
CA PRO A 229 6.66 -7.22 -23.49
C PRO A 229 5.24 -6.93 -24.00
N LYS A 230 4.23 -6.91 -23.12
CA LYS A 230 2.85 -6.52 -23.49
C LYS A 230 2.84 -5.08 -24.02
N VAL A 231 3.44 -4.15 -23.27
CA VAL A 231 3.50 -2.73 -23.67
C VAL A 231 4.16 -2.58 -25.04
N GLN A 232 5.25 -3.31 -25.28
CA GLN A 232 6.00 -3.24 -26.54
C GLN A 232 5.26 -3.86 -27.74
N SER A 233 4.52 -4.95 -27.52
CA SER A 233 3.88 -5.71 -28.61
C SER A 233 2.44 -5.27 -28.90
N GLN A 234 1.68 -4.91 -27.87
CA GLN A 234 0.23 -4.64 -27.96
C GLN A 234 -0.11 -3.16 -27.72
N GLY A 235 0.81 -2.37 -27.16
CA GLY A 235 0.61 -0.93 -26.92
C GLY A 235 -0.29 -0.58 -25.73
N TYR A 236 -0.79 -1.58 -24.98
CA TYR A 236 -1.52 -1.37 -23.73
C TYR A 236 -0.57 -1.03 -22.58
N HIS A 237 -0.79 0.11 -21.93
CA HIS A 237 0.15 0.72 -21.01
C HIS A 237 -0.47 1.20 -19.69
N GLN A 238 -1.80 1.18 -19.54
CA GLN A 238 -2.47 1.74 -18.37
C GLN A 238 -2.10 0.93 -17.12
N ALA A 239 -2.21 -0.40 -17.19
CA ALA A 239 -1.82 -1.28 -16.10
C ALA A 239 -0.37 -1.03 -15.64
N PHE A 240 0.56 -1.00 -16.59
CA PHE A 240 1.97 -0.72 -16.34
C PHE A 240 2.19 0.64 -15.65
N TYR A 241 1.53 1.71 -16.12
CA TYR A 241 1.66 3.04 -15.51
C TYR A 241 1.21 3.05 -14.06
N TYR A 242 0.06 2.45 -13.74
CA TYR A 242 -0.44 2.42 -12.37
C TYR A 242 0.42 1.55 -11.45
N HIS A 243 0.94 0.42 -11.95
CA HIS A 243 1.93 -0.37 -11.23
C HIS A 243 3.19 0.45 -10.94
N ALA A 244 3.74 1.15 -11.94
CA ALA A 244 4.91 2.00 -11.79
C ALA A 244 4.67 3.14 -10.77
N MET A 245 3.50 3.80 -10.83
CA MET A 245 3.12 4.83 -9.87
C MET A 245 3.02 4.29 -8.44
N SER A 246 2.47 3.09 -8.24
CA SER A 246 2.47 2.42 -6.94
C SER A 246 3.91 2.25 -6.40
N TYR A 247 4.82 1.79 -7.25
CA TYR A 247 6.23 1.64 -6.90
C TYR A 247 6.93 2.97 -6.58
N MET A 248 6.51 4.06 -7.22
CA MET A 248 7.03 5.39 -6.90
C MET A 248 6.61 5.84 -5.52
N PHE A 249 5.33 5.67 -5.16
CA PHE A 249 4.86 6.03 -3.82
C PHE A 249 5.51 5.19 -2.72
N ILE A 250 5.60 3.85 -2.89
CA ILE A 250 6.24 3.01 -1.86
C ILE A 250 7.73 3.33 -1.70
N SER A 251 8.43 3.65 -2.80
CA SER A 251 9.84 4.05 -2.76
C SER A 251 10.02 5.40 -2.08
N LEU A 252 9.17 6.38 -2.42
CA LEU A 252 9.16 7.70 -1.78
C LEU A 252 8.92 7.59 -0.28
N GLY A 253 7.92 6.83 0.14
CA GLY A 253 7.66 6.52 1.54
C GLY A 253 8.89 5.91 2.22
N GLY A 254 9.49 4.89 1.59
CA GLY A 254 10.64 4.17 2.14
C GLY A 254 11.85 5.06 2.34
N VAL A 255 12.09 5.98 1.39
CA VAL A 255 13.12 7.02 1.49
C VAL A 255 12.81 7.98 2.64
N MET A 256 11.60 8.52 2.73
CA MET A 256 11.22 9.44 3.81
C MET A 256 11.39 8.80 5.19
N GLY A 257 10.90 7.57 5.37
CA GLY A 257 11.05 6.80 6.61
C GLY A 257 12.51 6.48 6.93
N GLY A 258 13.30 6.05 5.95
CA GLY A 258 14.72 5.75 6.12
C GLY A 258 15.55 6.96 6.55
N PHE A 259 15.24 8.14 6.03
CA PHE A 259 15.92 9.39 6.39
C PHE A 259 15.33 10.09 7.62
N ARG A 260 14.15 9.65 8.12
CA ARG A 260 13.36 10.34 9.16
C ARG A 260 13.03 11.77 8.77
N PHE A 261 12.61 11.92 7.52
CA PHE A 261 12.26 13.21 6.93
C PHE A 261 10.75 13.49 7.09
N PRO A 262 10.34 14.71 7.47
CA PRO A 262 11.15 15.93 7.66
C PRO A 262 11.61 16.18 9.10
N GLU A 263 11.18 15.37 10.08
CA GLU A 263 11.35 15.67 11.50
C GLU A 263 12.83 15.77 11.92
N ARG A 264 13.72 14.96 11.32
CA ARG A 264 15.15 15.01 11.59
C ARG A 264 15.78 16.34 11.20
N GLN A 265 15.41 16.88 10.05
CA GLN A 265 15.96 18.12 9.51
C GLN A 265 15.46 19.32 10.30
N LEU A 266 14.16 19.37 10.58
CA LEU A 266 13.53 20.47 11.32
C LEU A 266 14.02 20.53 12.77
N ARG A 267 14.09 19.39 13.48
CA ARG A 267 14.61 19.34 14.85
C ARG A 267 16.07 19.75 14.93
N ARG A 268 16.91 19.34 13.98
CA ARG A 268 18.32 19.76 13.91
C ARG A 268 18.46 21.26 13.65
N ALA A 269 17.59 21.83 12.82
CA ALA A 269 17.62 23.26 12.51
C ALA A 269 17.22 24.13 13.72
N THR A 270 16.40 23.61 14.63
CA THR A 270 16.04 24.30 15.88
C THR A 270 17.12 24.22 16.97
N GLN A 271 18.11 23.34 16.83
CA GLN A 271 19.21 23.24 17.79
C GLN A 271 20.25 24.35 17.55
N PRO A 272 20.88 24.89 18.62
CA PRO A 272 21.94 25.88 18.48
C PRO A 272 23.10 25.32 17.64
N LEU A 273 23.52 26.07 16.61
CA LEU A 273 24.69 25.73 15.81
C LEU A 273 25.98 26.09 16.56
N PRO A 274 27.04 25.26 16.49
CA PRO A 274 28.36 25.62 16.97
C PRO A 274 28.91 26.88 16.28
N ALA A 275 29.68 27.68 17.01
CA ALA A 275 30.28 28.93 16.49
C ALA A 275 31.22 28.71 15.27
N SER A 276 31.75 27.50 15.09
CA SER A 276 32.64 27.11 13.98
C SER A 276 31.92 26.52 12.77
N SER A 277 30.59 26.64 12.68
CA SER A 277 29.79 26.08 11.59
C SER A 277 30.10 26.76 10.24
N SER A 278 30.12 25.98 9.16
CA SER A 278 30.35 26.50 7.81
C SER A 278 29.18 27.36 7.32
N LEU A 279 29.45 28.27 6.36
CA LEU A 279 28.41 29.11 5.73
C LEU A 279 27.26 28.28 5.15
N LEU A 280 27.57 27.12 4.55
CA LEU A 280 26.56 26.20 4.04
C LEU A 280 25.68 25.63 5.17
N ALA A 281 26.28 25.20 6.28
CA ALA A 281 25.54 24.68 7.43
C ALA A 281 24.61 25.73 8.03
N THR A 282 25.07 26.99 8.13
CA THR A 282 24.26 28.11 8.57
C THR A 282 23.11 28.40 7.60
N ALA A 283 23.37 28.42 6.28
CA ALA A 283 22.34 28.65 5.27
C ALA A 283 21.26 27.55 5.31
N VAL A 284 21.68 26.28 5.42
CA VAL A 284 20.78 25.12 5.52
C VAL A 284 19.92 25.21 6.79
N SER A 285 20.52 25.50 7.95
CA SER A 285 19.78 25.68 9.19
C SER A 285 18.78 26.83 9.10
N ARG A 286 19.15 27.97 8.50
CA ARG A 286 18.23 29.10 8.29
C ARG A 286 17.06 28.73 7.36
N PHE A 287 17.33 27.99 6.28
CA PHE A 287 16.29 27.49 5.38
C PHE A 287 15.29 26.59 6.13
N TRP A 288 15.76 25.58 6.85
CA TRP A 288 14.89 24.70 7.62
C TRP A 288 14.19 25.43 8.77
N GLY A 289 14.84 26.41 9.38
CA GLY A 289 14.23 27.28 10.37
C GLY A 289 13.13 28.19 9.79
N TRP A 290 13.20 28.55 8.50
CA TRP A 290 12.11 29.22 7.80
C TRP A 290 10.96 28.25 7.50
N VAL A 291 11.27 27.05 6.99
CA VAL A 291 10.27 25.98 6.75
C VAL A 291 9.49 25.68 8.04
N GLY A 292 10.18 25.50 9.17
CA GLY A 292 9.56 25.21 10.45
C GLY A 292 8.73 26.35 11.05
N ARG A 293 8.91 27.59 10.59
CA ARG A 293 8.10 28.74 11.03
C ARG A 293 6.83 28.93 10.20
N PHE A 294 6.87 28.59 8.91
CA PHE A 294 5.81 28.97 7.97
C PHE A 294 5.06 27.78 7.36
N LEU A 295 5.62 26.58 7.37
CA LEU A 295 5.00 25.40 6.73
C LEU A 295 4.56 24.33 7.73
N VAL A 296 5.40 23.95 8.68
CA VAL A 296 5.11 22.87 9.63
C VAL A 296 5.71 23.20 10.99
N SER A 297 4.87 23.29 12.02
CA SER A 297 5.31 23.53 13.39
C SER A 297 5.93 22.28 14.03
N ASN A 298 6.75 22.48 15.06
CA ASN A 298 7.33 21.39 15.84
C ASN A 298 6.28 20.53 16.55
N GLU A 299 5.13 21.11 16.90
CA GLU A 299 4.04 20.36 17.49
C GLU A 299 3.41 19.46 16.42
N GLU A 300 3.04 20.00 15.26
CA GLU A 300 2.44 19.20 14.18
C GLU A 300 3.32 18.06 13.68
N LEU A 301 4.65 18.19 13.77
CA LEU A 301 5.58 17.08 13.48
C LEU A 301 5.35 15.87 14.39
N ASP A 302 5.09 16.11 15.68
CA ASP A 302 4.89 15.02 16.63
C ASP A 302 3.59 14.25 16.36
N TYR A 303 2.61 14.83 15.64
CA TYR A 303 1.28 14.24 15.44
C TYR A 303 0.95 13.83 14.00
N MET A 304 1.40 14.57 12.98
CA MET A 304 0.87 14.43 11.61
C MET A 304 1.92 14.43 10.49
N TRP A 305 2.98 15.24 10.60
CA TRP A 305 3.90 15.46 9.48
C TRP A 305 5.26 14.81 9.64
N ASN A 306 5.38 13.80 10.50
CA ASN A 306 6.60 13.00 10.59
C ASN A 306 6.70 11.94 9.49
N SER A 307 7.91 11.41 9.32
CA SER A 307 8.24 10.41 8.32
C SER A 307 7.37 9.16 8.36
N HIS A 308 6.95 8.71 9.54
CA HIS A 308 6.13 7.52 9.69
C HIS A 308 4.70 7.78 9.21
N THR A 309 4.11 8.91 9.57
CA THR A 309 2.80 9.32 9.05
C THR A 309 2.82 9.54 7.53
N LEU A 310 3.88 10.17 7.00
CA LEU A 310 4.06 10.32 5.55
C LEU A 310 4.23 8.97 4.84
N TRP A 311 4.85 7.99 5.49
CA TRP A 311 4.91 6.60 5.01
C TRP A 311 3.49 6.01 4.88
N HIS A 312 2.61 6.17 5.86
CA HIS A 312 1.21 5.74 5.77
C HIS A 312 0.49 6.37 4.58
N TYR A 313 0.68 7.68 4.34
CA TYR A 313 0.06 8.36 3.19
C TYR A 313 0.55 7.76 1.87
N CYS A 314 1.84 7.50 1.76
CA CYS A 314 2.43 6.83 0.58
C CYS A 314 1.90 5.42 0.40
N ILE A 315 1.67 4.66 1.48
CA ILE A 315 1.08 3.33 1.40
C ILE A 315 -0.36 3.39 0.90
N VAL A 316 -1.17 4.33 1.39
CA VAL A 316 -2.55 4.52 0.90
C VAL A 316 -2.57 4.89 -0.58
N LEU A 317 -1.72 5.83 -1.02
CA LEU A 317 -1.60 6.22 -2.42
C LEU A 317 -1.11 5.05 -3.28
N SER A 318 -0.09 4.33 -2.82
CA SER A 318 0.43 3.13 -3.48
C SER A 318 -0.64 2.06 -3.66
N ALA A 319 -1.40 1.74 -2.60
CA ALA A 319 -2.48 0.77 -2.63
C ALA A 319 -3.59 1.20 -3.60
N THR A 320 -3.92 2.50 -3.63
CA THR A 320 -4.89 3.06 -4.59
C THR A 320 -4.41 2.89 -6.03
N MET A 321 -3.14 3.20 -6.31
CA MET A 321 -2.57 2.97 -7.65
C MET A 321 -2.55 1.48 -8.00
N MET A 322 -2.27 0.59 -7.04
CA MET A 322 -2.30 -0.85 -7.28
C MET A 322 -3.71 -1.39 -7.57
N LEU A 323 -4.75 -0.82 -6.96
CA LEU A 323 -6.15 -1.17 -7.29
C LEU A 323 -6.51 -0.74 -8.72
N PHE A 324 -6.06 0.43 -9.17
CA PHE A 324 -6.18 0.82 -10.57
C PHE A 324 -5.38 -0.10 -11.49
N ALA A 325 -4.15 -0.44 -11.11
CA ALA A 325 -3.31 -1.34 -11.87
C ALA A 325 -3.98 -2.71 -12.06
N PHE A 326 -4.57 -3.26 -10.99
CA PHE A 326 -5.37 -4.48 -11.04
C PHE A 326 -6.58 -4.34 -11.98
N TYR A 327 -7.30 -3.21 -11.90
CA TYR A 327 -8.44 -2.96 -12.79
C TYR A 327 -8.01 -3.03 -14.26
N TYR A 328 -6.92 -2.35 -14.61
CA TYR A 328 -6.40 -2.37 -15.98
C TYR A 328 -5.71 -3.67 -16.36
N ASP A 329 -5.11 -4.43 -15.42
CA ASP A 329 -4.63 -5.79 -15.70
C ASP A 329 -5.79 -6.63 -16.25
N VAL A 330 -6.96 -6.57 -15.60
CA VAL A 330 -8.15 -7.32 -16.04
C VAL A 330 -8.72 -6.78 -17.36
N GLU A 331 -8.90 -5.47 -17.51
CA GLU A 331 -9.46 -4.89 -18.73
C GLU A 331 -8.57 -5.12 -19.96
N GLU A 332 -7.26 -4.87 -19.82
CA GLU A 332 -6.30 -5.08 -20.91
C GLU A 332 -6.16 -6.57 -21.27
N PHE A 333 -6.30 -7.47 -20.30
CA PHE A 333 -6.31 -8.92 -20.54
C PHE A 333 -7.42 -9.33 -21.50
N GLU A 334 -8.64 -8.82 -21.33
CA GLU A 334 -9.79 -9.14 -22.19
C GLU A 334 -9.69 -8.50 -23.58
N LEU A 335 -8.90 -7.42 -23.72
CA LEU A 335 -8.66 -6.72 -24.99
C LEU A 335 -7.46 -7.29 -25.77
N ALA A 336 -6.55 -7.97 -25.09
CA ALA A 336 -5.38 -8.59 -25.70
C ALA A 336 -5.80 -9.67 -26.71
N ARG A 337 -5.23 -9.59 -27.92
CA ARG A 337 -5.41 -10.62 -28.94
C ARG A 337 -4.09 -11.34 -29.16
N CYS A 338 -4.10 -12.63 -28.84
CA CYS A 338 -3.10 -13.62 -29.19
C CYS A 338 -3.76 -14.52 -30.26
#